data_AF-A0A1Q9MQL6-F1
#
_entry.id   AF-A0A1Q9MQL6-F1
#
_cell.length_a   1.000
_cell.length_b   1.000
_cell.length_c   1.000
_cell.angle_alpha   90.00
_cell.angle_beta   90.00
_cell.angle_gamma   90.00
#
_symmetry.space_group_name_H-M   'P 1'
#
loop_
_entity.id
_entity.type
_entity.pdbx_description
1 polymer ?
#
loop_
_entity_poly.entity_id
_entity_poly.type
_entity_poly.pdbx_seq_one_letter_code
_entity_poly.pdbx_strand_id
1 'polypeptide(L)'
;MRDALDTLAKRVSQSITAKREMIVKMRDIEALIKVIVTDPNARITQDQVQEYGQLIADYVDRLDNNQSLVDGLKDIVMAYRSFLTKKEGYYEAYSNFVDLESGFHDDVYKYRKMTNRMETGEKVNTLEMKIREKDNEIERVVRDRIRQLASLVDEGKEVDQAWLKLKNYLREFTF
;
A
#
# COMPACT_ATOMS: atom_id res chain seq x y z
N MET A 1 -14.93 2.31 6.16
CA MET A 1 -14.18 1.54 5.14
C MET A 1 -12.90 0.92 5.69
N ARG A 2 -12.11 1.65 6.50
CA ARG A 2 -10.87 1.20 7.19
C ARG A 2 -11.04 -0.14 7.95
N ASP A 3 -12.08 -0.25 8.77
CA ASP A 3 -12.32 -1.45 9.60
C ASP A 3 -12.80 -2.68 8.81
N ALA A 4 -13.47 -2.48 7.67
CA ALA A 4 -14.10 -3.59 6.96
C ALA A 4 -13.08 -4.51 6.28
N LEU A 5 -12.04 -3.93 5.66
CA LEU A 5 -10.95 -4.67 5.02
C LEU A 5 -10.04 -5.37 6.03
N ASP A 6 -9.67 -4.68 7.10
CA ASP A 6 -8.84 -5.27 8.17
C ASP A 6 -9.62 -6.38 8.90
N THR A 7 -10.92 -6.19 9.12
CA THR A 7 -11.80 -7.23 9.68
C THR A 7 -11.94 -8.43 8.75
N LEU A 8 -12.11 -8.21 7.44
CA LEU A 8 -12.19 -9.28 6.46
C LEU A 8 -10.86 -10.06 6.40
N ALA A 9 -9.73 -9.38 6.29
CA ALA A 9 -8.40 -9.99 6.28
C ALA A 9 -8.16 -10.83 7.54
N LYS A 10 -8.51 -10.31 8.71
CA LYS A 10 -8.41 -11.03 9.99
C LYS A 10 -9.29 -12.28 10.00
N ARG A 11 -10.55 -12.18 9.57
CA ARG A 11 -11.47 -13.33 9.50
C ARG A 11 -10.98 -14.41 8.54
N VAL A 12 -10.47 -14.02 7.37
CA VAL A 12 -9.95 -14.96 6.39
C VAL A 12 -8.69 -15.65 6.92
N SER A 13 -7.75 -14.90 7.51
CA SER A 13 -6.56 -15.49 8.13
C SER A 13 -6.92 -16.46 9.27
N GLN A 14 -7.89 -16.13 10.12
CA GLN A 14 -8.39 -17.06 11.15
C GLN A 14 -9.01 -18.32 10.55
N SER A 15 -9.80 -18.18 9.47
CA SER A 15 -10.37 -19.31 8.76
C SER A 15 -9.30 -20.21 8.15
N ILE A 16 -8.24 -19.63 7.56
CA ILE A 16 -7.10 -20.38 7.01
C ILE A 16 -6.38 -21.15 8.13
N THR A 17 -6.14 -20.53 9.29
CA THR A 17 -5.52 -21.21 10.44
C THR A 17 -6.34 -22.42 10.88
N ALA A 18 -7.66 -22.26 11.06
CA ALA A 18 -8.55 -23.36 11.43
C ALA A 18 -8.55 -24.50 10.39
N LYS A 19 -8.49 -24.17 9.10
CA LYS A 19 -8.42 -25.16 8.02
C LYS A 19 -7.05 -25.86 7.95
N ARG A 20 -5.96 -25.17 8.31
CA ARG A 20 -4.63 -25.80 8.45
C ARG A 20 -4.59 -26.80 9.60
N GLU A 21 -5.21 -26.50 10.73
CA GLU A 21 -5.37 -27.46 11.83
C GLU A 21 -6.20 -28.69 11.40
N MET A 22 -7.21 -28.48 10.57
CA MET A 22 -7.99 -29.58 10.00
C MET A 22 -7.15 -30.48 9.08
N ILE A 23 -6.26 -29.91 8.25
CA ILE A 23 -5.33 -30.68 7.40
C ILE A 23 -4.40 -31.57 8.24
N VAL A 24 -3.89 -31.07 9.37
CA VAL A 24 -3.05 -31.87 10.27
C VAL A 24 -3.83 -33.11 10.70
N LYS A 25 -5.08 -32.95 11.15
CA LYS A 25 -5.95 -34.08 11.52
C LYS A 25 -6.23 -35.01 10.34
N MET A 26 -6.41 -34.48 9.12
CA MET A 26 -6.61 -35.30 7.92
C MET A 26 -5.38 -36.16 7.62
N ARG A 27 -4.16 -35.61 7.77
CA ARG A 27 -2.90 -36.35 7.60
C ARG A 27 -2.71 -37.42 8.67
N ASP A 28 -3.10 -37.14 9.91
CA ASP A 28 -3.08 -38.15 10.98
C ASP A 28 -4.03 -39.32 10.65
N ILE A 29 -5.23 -39.01 10.15
CA ILE A 29 -6.19 -40.01 9.69
C ILE A 29 -5.63 -40.81 8.49
N GLU A 30 -5.02 -40.14 7.52
CA GLU A 30 -4.36 -40.80 6.36
C GLU A 30 -3.29 -41.79 6.83
N ALA A 31 -2.46 -41.40 7.81
CA ALA A 31 -1.43 -42.27 8.38
C ALA A 31 -2.03 -43.51 9.06
N LEU A 32 -3.14 -43.34 9.79
CA LEU A 32 -3.87 -44.47 10.39
C LEU A 32 -4.48 -45.40 9.34
N ILE A 33 -5.08 -44.84 8.29
CA ILE A 33 -5.67 -45.63 7.20
C ILE A 33 -4.59 -46.44 6.46
N LYS A 34 -3.40 -45.86 6.23
CA LYS A 34 -2.24 -46.57 5.66
C LYS A 34 -1.79 -47.77 6.49
N VAL A 35 -2.01 -47.77 7.80
CA VAL A 35 -1.75 -48.94 8.65
C VAL A 35 -2.90 -49.94 8.53
N ILE A 36 -4.15 -49.48 8.59
CA ILE A 36 -5.34 -50.34 8.53
C ILE A 36 -5.40 -51.13 7.23
N VAL A 37 -5.08 -50.52 6.09
CA VAL A 37 -5.12 -51.16 4.76
C VAL A 37 -4.17 -52.37 4.62
N THR A 38 -3.23 -52.54 5.55
CA THR A 38 -2.34 -53.71 5.59
C THR A 38 -2.98 -54.95 6.25
N ASP A 39 -4.10 -54.78 6.96
CA ASP A 39 -4.87 -55.89 7.54
C ASP A 39 -5.62 -56.63 6.42
N PRO A 40 -5.48 -57.95 6.29
CA PRO A 40 -6.21 -58.77 5.31
C PRO A 40 -7.74 -58.66 5.39
N ASN A 41 -8.28 -58.26 6.55
CA ASN A 41 -9.72 -58.07 6.78
C ASN A 41 -10.17 -56.62 6.60
N ALA A 42 -9.27 -55.70 6.24
CA ALA A 42 -9.61 -54.31 6.01
C ALA A 42 -10.60 -54.18 4.84
N ARG A 43 -11.61 -53.33 5.02
CA ARG A 43 -12.58 -52.99 3.98
C ARG A 43 -12.17 -51.78 3.14
N ILE A 44 -10.99 -51.22 3.41
CA ILE A 44 -10.43 -50.08 2.70
C ILE A 44 -9.40 -50.62 1.71
N THR A 45 -9.41 -50.13 0.48
CA THR A 45 -8.44 -50.53 -0.56
C THR A 45 -7.27 -49.55 -0.63
N GLN A 46 -6.15 -50.00 -1.18
CA GLN A 46 -4.97 -49.17 -1.40
C GLN A 46 -5.28 -47.95 -2.29
N ASP A 47 -6.13 -48.14 -3.31
CA ASP A 47 -6.59 -47.07 -4.21
C ASP A 47 -7.35 -45.98 -3.45
N GLN A 48 -8.22 -46.36 -2.50
CA GLN A 48 -8.95 -45.40 -1.66
C GLN A 48 -8.02 -44.60 -0.75
N VAL A 49 -6.93 -45.22 -0.26
CA VAL A 49 -5.90 -44.51 0.52
C VAL A 49 -5.18 -43.49 -0.34
N GLN A 50 -4.86 -43.84 -1.59
CA GLN A 50 -4.22 -42.93 -2.53
C GLN A 50 -5.14 -41.77 -2.92
N GLU A 51 -6.42 -42.04 -3.19
CA GLU A 51 -7.42 -41.01 -3.47
C GLU A 51 -7.58 -40.04 -2.29
N TYR A 52 -7.60 -40.55 -1.05
CA TYR A 52 -7.66 -39.71 0.14
C TYR A 52 -6.41 -38.82 0.28
N GLY A 53 -5.22 -39.36 0.01
CA GLY A 53 -3.97 -38.58 -0.01
C GLY A 53 -4.00 -37.46 -1.07
N GLN A 54 -4.52 -37.74 -2.26
CA GLN A 54 -4.67 -36.74 -3.32
C GLN A 54 -5.64 -35.62 -2.93
N LEU A 55 -6.78 -35.97 -2.32
CA LEU A 55 -7.75 -34.97 -1.84
C LEU A 55 -7.16 -34.04 -0.77
N ILE A 56 -6.31 -34.58 0.13
CA ILE A 56 -5.59 -33.78 1.11
C ILE A 56 -4.62 -32.82 0.41
N ALA A 57 -3.85 -33.30 -0.57
CA ALA A 57 -2.90 -32.48 -1.33
C ALA A 57 -3.62 -31.34 -2.06
N ASP A 58 -4.70 -31.64 -2.80
CA ASP A 58 -5.50 -30.64 -3.50
C ASP A 58 -6.08 -29.59 -2.54
N TYR A 59 -6.47 -30.00 -1.33
CA TYR A 59 -6.99 -29.09 -0.31
C TYR A 59 -5.90 -28.20 0.30
N VAL A 60 -4.69 -28.75 0.53
CA VAL A 60 -3.50 -27.97 0.93
C VAL A 60 -3.21 -26.89 -0.10
N ASP A 61 -3.13 -27.27 -1.37
CA ASP A 61 -2.84 -26.34 -2.47
C ASP A 61 -3.88 -25.22 -2.47
N ARG A 62 -5.18 -25.54 -2.43
CA ARG A 62 -6.24 -24.53 -2.36
C ARG A 62 -6.10 -23.58 -1.17
N LEU A 63 -5.65 -24.05 -0.01
CA LEU A 63 -5.43 -23.18 1.15
C LEU A 63 -4.25 -22.24 0.96
N ASP A 64 -3.11 -22.74 0.48
CA ASP A 64 -1.93 -21.92 0.26
C ASP A 64 -2.17 -20.87 -0.83
N ASN A 65 -3.00 -21.22 -1.81
CA ASN A 65 -3.43 -20.27 -2.83
C ASN A 65 -4.35 -19.17 -2.27
N ASN A 66 -5.30 -19.54 -1.40
CA ASN A 66 -6.12 -18.56 -0.68
C ASN A 66 -5.29 -17.65 0.22
N GLN A 67 -4.26 -18.19 0.88
CA GLN A 67 -3.35 -17.41 1.70
C GLN A 67 -2.56 -16.40 0.86
N SER A 68 -2.01 -16.84 -0.28
CA SER A 68 -1.27 -15.97 -1.21
C SER A 68 -2.13 -14.82 -1.76
N LEU A 69 -3.41 -15.08 -2.05
CA LEU A 69 -4.38 -14.04 -2.44
C LEU A 69 -4.60 -13.00 -1.34
N VAL A 70 -4.79 -13.46 -0.10
CA VAL A 70 -5.01 -12.58 1.06
C VAL A 70 -3.78 -11.71 1.32
N ASP A 71 -2.59 -12.28 1.24
CA ASP A 71 -1.36 -11.53 1.47
C ASP A 71 -1.09 -10.52 0.35
N GLY A 72 -1.32 -10.89 -0.92
CA GLY A 72 -1.24 -9.93 -2.03
C GLY A 72 -2.23 -8.76 -1.91
N LEU A 73 -3.45 -9.01 -1.43
CA LEU A 73 -4.42 -7.94 -1.15
C LEU A 73 -3.96 -7.04 0.02
N LYS A 74 -3.35 -7.60 1.06
CA LYS A 74 -2.77 -6.81 2.16
C LYS A 74 -1.64 -5.92 1.67
N ASP A 75 -0.74 -6.45 0.86
CA ASP A 75 0.38 -5.69 0.27
C ASP A 75 -0.13 -4.46 -0.50
N ILE A 76 -1.16 -4.64 -1.34
CA ILE A 76 -1.81 -3.54 -2.08
C ILE A 76 -2.40 -2.50 -1.12
N VAL A 77 -3.12 -2.94 -0.09
CA VAL A 77 -3.73 -2.03 0.90
C VAL A 77 -2.66 -1.24 1.65
N MET A 78 -1.54 -1.88 2.02
CA MET A 78 -0.42 -1.21 2.68
C MET A 78 0.24 -0.18 1.77
N ALA A 79 0.55 -0.54 0.52
CA ALA A 79 1.11 0.38 -0.46
C ALA A 79 0.18 1.59 -0.69
N TYR A 80 -1.13 1.34 -0.84
CA TYR A 80 -2.10 2.41 -1.06
C TYR A 80 -2.23 3.36 0.16
N ARG A 81 -2.13 2.82 1.39
CA ARG A 81 -2.12 3.65 2.62
C ARG A 81 -0.87 4.54 2.69
N SER A 82 0.28 4.01 2.31
CA SER A 82 1.53 4.79 2.26
C SER A 82 1.41 5.92 1.23
N PHE A 83 0.92 5.60 0.02
CA PHE A 83 0.65 6.58 -1.02
C PHE A 83 -0.31 7.69 -0.56
N LEU A 84 -1.44 7.34 0.08
CA LEU A 84 -2.38 8.34 0.59
C LEU A 84 -1.75 9.28 1.62
N THR A 85 -0.97 8.74 2.55
CA THR A 85 -0.26 9.54 3.56
C THR A 85 0.69 10.55 2.90
N LYS A 86 1.49 10.11 1.92
CA LYS A 86 2.39 11.02 1.18
C LYS A 86 1.62 12.04 0.34
N LYS A 87 0.49 11.64 -0.24
CA LYS A 87 -0.38 12.52 -1.04
C LYS A 87 -0.95 13.65 -0.18
N GLU A 88 -1.42 13.34 1.02
CA GLU A 88 -1.91 14.33 1.98
C GLU A 88 -0.81 15.33 2.36
N GLY A 89 0.38 14.84 2.73
CA GLY A 89 1.52 15.69 3.05
C GLY A 89 1.98 16.58 1.89
N TYR A 90 1.94 16.06 0.66
CA TYR A 90 2.23 16.85 -0.54
C TYR A 90 1.20 17.98 -0.76
N TYR A 91 -0.10 17.71 -0.56
CA TYR A 91 -1.12 18.76 -0.71
C TYR A 91 -1.04 19.83 0.35
N GLU A 92 -0.74 19.47 1.59
CA GLU A 92 -0.51 20.45 2.66
C GLU A 92 0.69 21.36 2.31
N ALA A 93 1.81 20.77 1.90
CA ALA A 93 2.97 21.53 1.43
C ALA A 93 2.64 22.42 0.22
N TYR A 94 1.81 21.94 -0.70
CA TYR A 94 1.36 22.72 -1.85
C TYR A 94 0.46 23.89 -1.45
N SER A 95 -0.44 23.71 -0.49
CA SER A 95 -1.28 24.78 0.04
C SER A 95 -0.42 25.89 0.65
N ASN A 96 0.54 25.52 1.50
CA ASN A 96 1.47 26.47 2.12
C ASN A 96 2.30 27.24 1.08
N PHE A 97 2.70 26.55 0.00
CA PHE A 97 3.40 27.19 -1.12
C PHE A 97 2.52 28.24 -1.83
N VAL A 98 1.25 27.93 -2.09
CA VAL A 98 0.31 28.86 -2.71
C VAL A 98 0.11 30.10 -1.83
N ASP A 99 -0.01 29.93 -0.53
CA ASP A 99 -0.13 31.05 0.42
C ASP A 99 1.14 31.93 0.43
N LEU A 100 2.32 31.29 0.36
CA LEU A 100 3.60 31.99 0.29
C LEU A 100 3.74 32.82 -1.01
N GLU A 101 3.42 32.22 -2.15
CA GLU A 101 3.42 32.89 -3.47
C GLU A 101 2.44 34.07 -3.51
N SER A 102 1.23 33.88 -2.99
CA SER A 102 0.24 34.94 -2.88
C SER A 102 0.76 36.11 -2.05
N GLY A 103 1.32 35.81 -0.87
CA GLY A 103 1.92 36.82 0.00
C GLY A 103 3.18 37.49 -0.56
N PHE A 104 3.91 36.83 -1.45
CA PHE A 104 5.03 37.42 -2.19
C PHE A 104 4.51 38.40 -3.25
N HIS A 105 3.52 38.01 -4.05
CA HIS A 105 2.92 38.88 -5.06
C HIS A 105 2.29 40.14 -4.46
N ASP A 106 1.63 40.02 -3.31
CA ASP A 106 1.10 41.18 -2.57
C ASP A 106 2.19 42.17 -2.15
N ASP A 107 3.33 41.66 -1.67
CA ASP A 107 4.45 42.51 -1.25
C ASP A 107 5.15 43.16 -2.45
N VAL A 108 5.32 42.43 -3.56
CA VAL A 108 5.81 42.99 -4.82
C VAL A 108 4.89 44.09 -5.35
N TYR A 109 3.57 43.89 -5.28
CA TYR A 109 2.60 44.90 -5.68
C TYR A 109 2.67 46.15 -4.79
N LYS A 110 2.78 45.99 -3.47
CA LYS A 110 3.00 47.11 -2.53
C LYS A 110 4.29 47.85 -2.85
N TYR A 111 5.38 47.13 -3.11
CA TYR A 111 6.68 47.72 -3.46
C TYR A 111 6.59 48.59 -4.72
N ARG A 112 5.95 48.08 -5.79
CA ARG A 112 5.71 48.85 -7.02
C ARG A 112 4.87 50.10 -6.77
N LYS A 113 3.85 50.02 -5.91
CA LYS A 113 3.00 51.17 -5.57
C LYS A 113 3.77 52.24 -4.79
N MET A 114 4.61 51.85 -3.84
CA MET A 114 5.41 52.77 -3.02
C MET A 114 6.50 53.46 -3.85
N THR A 115 7.18 52.71 -4.72
CA THR A 115 8.19 53.27 -5.65
C THR A 115 7.56 54.26 -6.62
N ASN A 116 6.39 53.96 -7.20
CA ASN A 116 5.67 54.89 -8.08
C ASN A 116 5.21 56.18 -7.37
N ARG A 117 5.02 56.13 -6.05
CA ARG A 117 4.61 57.29 -5.23
C ARG A 117 5.78 58.08 -4.66
N MET A 118 7.03 57.66 -4.94
CA MET A 118 8.25 58.24 -4.36
C MET A 118 8.20 58.27 -2.82
N GLU A 119 7.60 57.24 -2.20
CA GLU A 119 7.57 57.10 -0.75
C GLU A 119 9.00 56.88 -0.20
N THR A 120 9.22 57.24 1.07
CA THR A 120 10.54 57.32 1.70
C THR A 120 11.40 56.05 1.52
N GLY A 121 12.67 56.25 1.16
CA GLY A 121 13.59 55.15 0.79
C GLY A 121 13.77 54.05 1.85
N GLU A 122 13.68 54.38 3.14
CA GLU A 122 13.83 53.39 4.22
C GLU A 122 12.71 52.33 4.23
N LYS A 123 11.46 52.73 3.99
CA LYS A 123 10.32 51.80 3.93
C LYS A 123 10.37 50.94 2.68
N VAL A 124 10.80 51.53 1.56
CA VAL A 124 11.00 50.82 0.29
C VAL A 124 12.11 49.78 0.42
N ASN A 125 13.25 50.14 1.02
CA ASN A 125 14.38 49.23 1.26
C ASN A 125 13.99 48.07 2.19
N THR A 126 13.24 48.35 3.27
CA THR A 126 12.76 47.31 4.19
C THR A 126 11.86 46.30 3.47
N LEU A 127 10.95 46.77 2.61
CA LEU A 127 10.08 45.91 1.83
C LEU A 127 10.86 45.11 0.77
N GLU A 128 11.87 45.71 0.15
CA GLU A 128 12.75 45.03 -0.80
C GLU A 128 13.52 43.87 -0.15
N MET A 129 14.07 44.09 1.06
CA MET A 129 14.70 43.01 1.82
C MET A 129 13.75 41.84 2.09
N LYS A 130 12.52 42.14 2.55
CA LYS A 130 11.50 41.11 2.78
C LYS A 130 11.12 40.34 1.52
N ILE A 131 11.04 41.02 0.38
CA ILE A 131 10.78 40.39 -0.92
C ILE A 131 11.91 39.42 -1.26
N ARG A 132 13.17 39.84 -1.12
CA ARG A 132 14.34 38.96 -1.38
C ARG A 132 14.37 37.75 -0.45
N GLU A 133 14.06 37.93 0.83
CA GLU A 133 13.98 36.82 1.79
C GLU A 133 12.88 35.82 1.41
N LYS A 134 11.70 36.31 1.03
CA LYS A 134 10.59 35.47 0.55
C LYS A 134 10.92 34.76 -0.75
N ASP A 135 11.60 35.42 -1.68
CA ASP A 135 12.02 34.85 -2.97
C ASP A 135 12.96 33.64 -2.77
N ASN A 136 13.97 33.80 -1.90
CA ASN A 136 14.87 32.71 -1.51
C ASN A 136 14.12 31.53 -0.86
N GLU A 137 13.13 31.83 -0.02
CA GLU A 137 12.29 30.81 0.62
C GLU A 137 11.40 30.08 -0.40
N ILE A 138 10.80 30.81 -1.35
CA ILE A 138 10.03 30.24 -2.47
C ILE A 138 10.91 29.27 -3.27
N GLU A 139 12.12 29.68 -3.66
CA GLU A 139 13.05 28.81 -4.40
C GLU A 139 13.41 27.53 -3.62
N ARG A 140 13.53 27.63 -2.29
CA ARG A 140 13.77 26.48 -1.41
C ARG A 140 12.55 25.55 -1.42
N VAL A 141 11.36 26.08 -1.19
CA VAL A 141 10.10 25.32 -1.13
C VAL A 141 9.80 24.65 -2.48
N VAL A 142 10.06 25.32 -3.61
CA VAL A 142 9.89 24.75 -4.95
C VAL A 142 10.75 23.50 -5.11
N ARG A 143 12.02 23.54 -4.71
CA ARG A 143 12.93 22.38 -4.79
C ARG A 143 12.44 21.22 -3.92
N ASP A 144 12.02 21.51 -2.69
CA ASP A 144 11.52 20.48 -1.78
C ASP A 144 10.21 19.86 -2.29
N ARG A 145 9.32 20.66 -2.87
CA ARG A 145 8.08 20.18 -3.49
C ARG A 145 8.34 19.26 -4.68
N ILE A 146 9.34 19.57 -5.53
CA ILE A 146 9.72 18.68 -6.64
C ILE A 146 10.16 17.31 -6.11
N ARG A 147 10.95 17.29 -5.03
CA ARG A 147 11.38 16.04 -4.37
C ARG A 147 10.18 15.28 -3.78
N GLN A 148 9.25 15.97 -3.13
CA GLN A 148 8.04 15.36 -2.59
C GLN A 148 7.16 14.76 -3.70
N LEU A 149 7.01 15.46 -4.83
CA LEU A 149 6.28 14.96 -5.99
C LEU A 149 6.94 13.70 -6.57
N ALA A 150 8.27 13.69 -6.70
CA ALA A 150 9.01 12.51 -7.15
C ALA A 150 8.78 11.32 -6.20
N SER A 151 8.87 11.54 -4.90
CA SER A 151 8.59 10.53 -3.87
C SER A 151 7.15 10.00 -3.96
N LEU A 152 6.17 10.86 -4.24
CA LEU A 152 4.77 10.46 -4.43
C LEU A 152 4.56 9.61 -5.69
N VAL A 153 5.28 9.94 -6.78
CA VAL A 153 5.27 9.15 -8.01
C VAL A 153 5.85 7.76 -7.76
N ASP A 154 6.93 7.66 -6.98
CA ASP A 154 7.55 6.38 -6.65
C ASP A 154 6.63 5.50 -5.79
N GLU A 155 5.92 6.05 -4.80
CA GLU A 155 4.87 5.31 -4.07
C GLU A 155 3.75 4.81 -5.00
N GLY A 156 3.35 5.61 -5.98
CA GLY A 156 2.37 5.20 -6.98
C GLY A 156 2.83 3.97 -7.76
N LYS A 157 4.12 3.91 -8.12
CA LYS A 157 4.70 2.72 -8.77
C LYS A 157 4.70 1.49 -7.86
N GLU A 158 4.91 1.65 -6.56
CA GLU A 158 4.86 0.53 -5.62
C GLU A 158 3.45 -0.07 -5.53
N VAL A 159 2.41 0.78 -5.54
CA VAL A 159 1.01 0.34 -5.63
C VAL A 159 0.77 -0.44 -6.92
N ASP A 160 1.24 0.08 -8.06
CA ASP A 160 1.10 -0.59 -9.36
C ASP A 160 1.84 -1.94 -9.39
N GLN A 161 3.03 -2.01 -8.80
CA GLN A 161 3.81 -3.25 -8.70
C GLN A 161 3.09 -4.31 -7.85
N ALA A 162 2.51 -3.92 -6.71
CA ALA A 162 1.72 -4.82 -5.88
C ALA A 162 0.51 -5.37 -6.65
N TRP A 163 -0.16 -4.52 -7.42
CA TRP A 163 -1.25 -4.94 -8.31
C TRP A 163 -0.80 -5.89 -9.41
N LEU A 164 0.32 -5.60 -10.07
CA LEU A 164 0.87 -6.45 -11.12
C LEU A 164 1.26 -7.82 -10.59
N LYS A 165 1.86 -7.89 -9.40
CA LYS A 165 2.21 -9.15 -8.72
C LYS A 165 0.97 -10.01 -8.48
N LEU A 166 -0.09 -9.43 -7.89
CA LEU A 166 -1.34 -10.15 -7.65
C LEU A 166 -2.02 -10.57 -8.96
N LYS A 167 -2.01 -9.72 -9.98
CA LYS A 167 -2.58 -10.02 -11.31
C LYS A 167 -1.84 -11.17 -12.01
N ASN A 168 -0.52 -11.19 -11.95
CA ASN A 168 0.29 -12.25 -12.55
C ASN A 168 0.05 -13.57 -11.84
N TYR A 169 0.02 -13.55 -10.51
CA TYR A 169 -0.36 -14.71 -9.71
C TYR A 169 -1.75 -15.24 -10.11
N LEU A 170 -2.75 -14.36 -10.26
CA LEU A 170 -4.09 -14.77 -10.70
C LEU A 170 -4.11 -15.36 -12.11
N ARG A 171 -3.26 -14.89 -13.04
CA ARG A 171 -3.17 -15.43 -14.41
C ARG A 171 -2.56 -16.82 -14.45
N GLU A 172 -1.55 -17.07 -13.62
CA GLU A 172 -0.97 -18.40 -13.45
C GLU A 172 -1.98 -19.38 -12.82
N PHE A 173 -3.02 -18.84 -12.16
CA PHE A 173 -4.05 -19.60 -11.45
C PHE A 173 -5.39 -19.75 -12.20
N THR A 174 -5.58 -19.04 -13.32
CA THR A 174 -6.78 -19.19 -14.14
C THR A 174 -6.68 -20.47 -14.98
N PHE A 175 -7.62 -21.39 -14.71
CA PHE A 175 -7.96 -22.63 -15.43
C PHE A 175 -7.65 -22.65 -16.93
#